data_AF-A0A431IYE5-F1
#
_entry.id   AF-A0A431IYE5-F1
#
_cell.length_a   1.000
_cell.length_b   1.000
_cell.length_c   1.000
_cell.angle_alpha   90.00
_cell.angle_beta   90.00
_cell.angle_gamma   90.00
#
_symmetry.space_group_name_H-M   'P 1'
#
loop_
_entity.id
_entity.type
_entity.pdbx_description
1 polymer ?
#
loop_
_entity_poly.entity_id
_entity_poly.type
_entity_poly.pdbx_seq_one_letter_code
_entity_poly.pdbx_strand_id
1 'polypeptide(L)'
;MDNAQNEQTQQELFNDAPRWIPKNNVKSTQDSLAHHGIAFEIFDRGIVIIGKSGVGKSELGLELIDRGHRLICDDLVAGQLSDNQVILSAPQEFGHGFIEVRGIGFIDLARFYGNHTICTSKELFLVIQLVDNDMLNIVNQDRLYQLIGEIEILGLKFPHYKLPIGANRNLPVLVELIVKYAIERTRGYDSHQAFIDQQSNFMQQGSE
;
A
#
# COMPACT_ATOMS: atom_id res chain seq x y z
N MET A 1 0.88 -29.27 29.66
CA MET A 1 -0.46 -29.26 29.06
C MET A 1 -0.80 -27.88 28.45
N ASP A 2 0.20 -27.01 28.21
CA ASP A 2 -0.04 -25.60 27.83
C ASP A 2 0.27 -25.26 26.37
N ASN A 3 0.81 -26.20 25.57
CA ASN A 3 1.14 -25.90 24.16
C ASN A 3 -0.06 -26.03 23.20
N ALA A 4 -1.08 -26.81 23.55
CA ALA A 4 -2.22 -27.04 22.64
C ALA A 4 -3.25 -25.90 22.65
N GLN A 5 -3.34 -25.12 23.73
CA GLN A 5 -4.26 -23.96 23.81
C GLN A 5 -3.69 -22.70 23.13
N ASN A 6 -2.36 -22.52 23.12
CA ASN A 6 -1.72 -21.39 22.44
C ASN A 6 -1.73 -21.52 20.91
N GLU A 7 -1.65 -22.74 20.36
CA GLU A 7 -1.72 -22.99 18.92
C GLU A 7 -3.15 -22.78 18.37
N GLN A 8 -4.19 -23.10 19.14
CA GLN A 8 -5.58 -22.84 18.76
C GLN A 8 -5.92 -21.34 18.74
N THR A 9 -5.38 -20.56 19.70
CA THR A 9 -5.64 -19.12 19.78
C THR A 9 -4.95 -18.32 18.66
N GLN A 10 -3.82 -18.82 18.13
CA GLN A 10 -3.14 -18.22 16.98
C GLN A 10 -3.80 -18.57 15.64
N GLN A 11 -4.42 -19.74 15.50
CA GLN A 11 -5.14 -20.12 14.26
C GLN A 11 -6.46 -19.36 14.05
N GLU A 12 -7.06 -18.82 15.12
CA GLU A 12 -8.31 -18.04 15.03
C GLU A 12 -8.10 -16.59 14.55
N LEU A 13 -6.88 -16.04 14.65
CA LEU A 13 -6.57 -14.67 14.19
C LEU A 13 -6.28 -14.55 12.68
N PHE A 14 -6.06 -15.67 11.97
CA PHE A 14 -5.55 -15.68 10.59
C PHE A 14 -6.45 -16.37 9.55
N ASN A 15 -7.68 -16.75 9.91
CA ASN A 15 -8.63 -17.39 8.99
C ASN A 15 -9.53 -16.43 8.19
N ASP A 16 -9.48 -15.12 8.48
CA ASP A 16 -10.32 -14.11 7.86
C ASP A 16 -9.55 -13.22 6.87
N ALA A 17 -9.00 -13.81 5.81
CA ALA A 17 -8.78 -13.00 4.60
C ALA A 17 -10.19 -12.52 4.15
N PRO A 18 -10.47 -11.21 4.08
CA PRO A 18 -11.79 -10.72 3.72
C PRO A 18 -12.26 -11.32 2.39
N ARG A 19 -13.56 -11.66 2.29
CA ARG A 19 -14.17 -12.35 1.13
C ARG A 19 -13.87 -11.72 -0.24
N TRP A 20 -13.44 -10.45 -0.26
CA TRP A 20 -13.10 -9.69 -1.46
C TRP A 20 -11.64 -9.83 -1.93
N ILE A 21 -10.74 -10.42 -1.13
CA ILE A 21 -9.37 -10.73 -1.57
C ILE A 21 -9.40 -12.06 -2.34
N PRO A 22 -9.03 -12.08 -3.64
CA PRO A 22 -8.87 -13.33 -4.35
C PRO A 22 -7.75 -14.16 -3.70
N LYS A 23 -8.10 -15.31 -3.11
CA LYS A 23 -7.15 -16.22 -2.42
C LYS A 23 -5.97 -16.70 -3.28
N ASN A 24 -6.03 -16.51 -4.60
CA ASN A 24 -5.08 -17.04 -5.58
C ASN A 24 -4.03 -16.01 -6.08
N ASN A 25 -3.85 -14.87 -5.42
CA ASN A 25 -2.88 -13.84 -5.83
C ASN A 25 -1.86 -13.52 -4.74
N VAL A 26 -1.27 -14.54 -4.10
CA VAL A 26 -0.15 -14.34 -3.16
C VAL A 26 1.15 -14.28 -3.96
N LYS A 27 1.84 -13.13 -3.95
CA LYS A 27 3.25 -13.05 -4.34
C LYS A 27 4.09 -13.06 -3.07
N SER A 28 4.90 -14.11 -2.90
CA SER A 28 5.91 -14.15 -1.84
C SER A 28 7.16 -13.42 -2.31
N THR A 29 7.59 -12.41 -1.56
CA THR A 29 8.89 -11.76 -1.75
C THR A 29 9.71 -12.06 -0.51
N GLN A 30 10.32 -13.24 -0.47
CA GLN A 30 11.09 -13.71 0.69
C GLN A 30 12.28 -12.80 1.05
N ASP A 31 12.75 -11.90 0.16
CA ASP A 31 14.00 -11.15 0.41
C ASP A 31 14.09 -9.68 -0.07
N SER A 32 13.05 -8.99 -0.58
CA SER A 32 13.25 -7.54 -0.87
C SER A 32 11.98 -6.68 -0.91
N LEU A 33 11.63 -6.11 0.23
CA LEU A 33 11.25 -4.69 0.26
C LEU A 33 12.44 -3.79 -0.17
N ALA A 34 13.67 -4.34 -0.07
CA ALA A 34 14.95 -3.68 -0.30
C ALA A 34 15.26 -3.26 -1.75
N HIS A 35 14.42 -3.61 -2.74
CA HIS A 35 14.68 -3.26 -4.13
C HIS A 35 13.45 -2.64 -4.80
N HIS A 36 13.55 -1.34 -5.11
CA HIS A 36 12.63 -0.56 -5.94
C HIS A 36 11.31 -0.13 -5.29
N GLY A 37 11.31 0.13 -3.99
CA GLY A 37 10.17 0.70 -3.26
C GLY A 37 10.51 2.05 -2.63
N ILE A 38 9.51 2.93 -2.51
CA ILE A 38 9.56 4.13 -1.68
C ILE A 38 8.47 3.99 -0.60
N ALA A 39 8.78 4.35 0.64
CA ALA A 39 7.85 4.19 1.76
C ALA A 39 7.46 5.54 2.35
N PHE A 40 6.17 5.70 2.61
CA PHE A 40 5.58 6.91 3.19
C PHE A 40 4.71 6.57 4.38
N GLU A 41 4.59 7.52 5.30
CA GLU A 41 3.48 7.58 6.21
C GLU A 41 2.38 8.45 5.62
N ILE A 42 1.21 7.84 5.41
CA ILE A 42 0.02 8.47 4.83
C ILE A 42 -1.14 8.20 5.77
N PHE A 43 -1.77 9.26 6.29
CA PHE A 43 -2.85 9.16 7.29
C PHE A 43 -2.50 8.25 8.47
N ASP A 44 -1.30 8.42 9.02
CA ASP A 44 -0.74 7.61 10.12
C ASP A 44 -0.62 6.11 9.83
N ARG A 45 -0.50 5.72 8.56
CA ARG A 45 -0.27 4.34 8.11
C ARG A 45 1.00 4.23 7.27
N GLY A 46 1.80 3.18 7.47
CA GLY A 46 3.00 2.93 6.67
C GLY A 46 2.63 2.30 5.33
N ILE A 47 2.95 2.98 4.24
CA ILE A 47 2.61 2.58 2.87
C ILE A 47 3.90 2.38 2.11
N VAL A 48 4.05 1.22 1.47
CA VAL A 48 5.14 1.01 0.50
C VAL A 48 4.58 1.14 -0.90
N ILE A 49 5.20 1.98 -1.71
CA ILE A 49 4.90 2.14 -3.13
C ILE A 49 6.04 1.48 -3.92
N ILE A 50 5.72 0.40 -4.64
CA ILE A 50 6.66 -0.33 -5.50
C ILE A 50 6.31 -0.12 -6.97
N GLY A 51 7.28 -0.34 -7.86
CA GLY A 51 7.06 -0.26 -9.30
C GLY A 51 8.36 -0.28 -10.08
N LYS A 52 8.25 -0.45 -11.41
CA LYS A 52 9.42 -0.48 -12.31
C LYS A 52 10.31 0.76 -12.10
N SER A 53 11.61 0.62 -12.39
CA SER A 53 12.53 1.75 -12.38
C SER A 53 12.07 2.81 -13.40
N GLY A 54 12.09 4.09 -13.02
CA GLY A 54 11.65 5.20 -13.88
C GLY A 54 10.13 5.34 -14.06
N VAL A 55 9.30 4.61 -13.30
CA VAL A 55 7.82 4.70 -13.38
C VAL A 55 7.25 6.00 -12.77
N GLY A 56 8.09 6.83 -12.13
CA GLY A 56 7.67 8.08 -11.48
C GLY A 56 7.46 7.99 -9.97
N LYS A 57 8.10 7.03 -9.26
CA LYS A 57 7.94 6.86 -7.80
C LYS A 57 8.40 8.09 -7.01
N SER A 58 9.56 8.64 -7.37
CA SER A 58 10.15 9.78 -6.67
C SER A 58 9.33 11.06 -6.88
N GLU A 59 8.85 11.28 -8.10
CA GLU A 59 7.98 12.41 -8.45
C GLU A 59 6.63 12.32 -7.73
N LEU A 60 6.00 11.14 -7.73
CA LEU A 60 4.82 10.86 -6.90
C LEU A 60 5.12 11.09 -5.41
N GLY A 61 6.30 10.71 -4.96
CA GLY A 61 6.76 10.91 -3.59
C GLY A 61 6.79 12.38 -3.20
N LEU A 62 7.35 13.25 -4.05
CA LEU A 62 7.35 14.69 -3.82
C LEU A 62 5.93 15.28 -3.77
N GLU A 63 5.05 14.86 -4.68
CA GLU A 63 3.65 15.30 -4.65
C GLU A 63 2.93 14.86 -3.36
N LEU A 64 3.30 13.71 -2.77
CA LEU A 64 2.76 13.28 -1.48
C LEU A 64 3.35 14.09 -0.31
N ILE A 65 4.63 14.47 -0.37
CA ILE A 65 5.23 15.39 0.61
C ILE A 65 4.54 16.76 0.58
N ASP A 66 4.29 17.32 -0.61
CA ASP A 66 3.57 18.59 -0.78
C ASP A 66 2.15 18.56 -0.17
N ARG A 67 1.58 17.35 -0.03
CA ARG A 67 0.26 17.12 0.58
C ARG A 67 0.32 16.83 2.07
N GLY A 68 1.50 16.92 2.69
CA GLY A 68 1.73 16.79 4.12
C GLY A 68 2.02 15.36 4.61
N HIS A 69 2.24 14.42 3.69
CA HIS A 69 2.67 13.06 4.06
C HIS A 69 4.17 13.05 4.37
N ARG A 70 4.65 12.00 5.04
CA ARG A 70 6.05 11.92 5.49
C ARG A 70 6.80 10.79 4.80
N LEU A 71 8.00 11.05 4.31
CA LEU A 71 8.89 10.03 3.78
C LEU A 71 9.41 9.17 4.95
N ILE A 72 9.33 7.86 4.80
CA ILE A 72 10.01 6.91 5.68
C ILE A 72 11.38 6.56 5.08
N CYS A 73 11.41 6.11 3.83
CA CYS A 73 12.65 5.78 3.12
C CYS A 73 12.44 5.72 1.60
N ASP A 74 13.53 5.91 0.85
CA ASP A 74 13.59 5.77 -0.61
C ASP A 74 14.55 4.63 -1.00
N ASP A 75 14.19 3.88 -2.03
CA ASP A 75 14.85 2.73 -2.68
C ASP A 75 15.16 1.48 -1.81
N LEU A 76 15.67 1.66 -0.59
CA LEU A 76 16.06 0.60 0.35
C LEU A 76 15.13 0.61 1.57
N VAL A 77 13.96 -0.01 1.43
CA VAL A 77 13.02 -0.16 2.54
C VAL A 77 13.50 -1.27 3.46
N ALA A 78 14.09 -0.91 4.60
CA ALA A 78 14.41 -1.86 5.65
C ALA A 78 13.13 -2.22 6.41
N GLY A 79 12.63 -3.43 6.17
CA GLY A 79 11.59 -4.06 6.99
C GLY A 79 12.24 -4.90 8.08
N GLN A 80 11.88 -4.67 9.34
CA GLN A 80 12.24 -5.55 10.45
C GLN A 80 10.98 -6.19 11.02
N LEU A 81 11.05 -7.47 11.35
CA LEU A 81 9.98 -8.15 12.08
C LEU A 81 10.13 -7.84 13.56
N SER A 82 9.13 -7.21 14.16
CA SER A 82 9.05 -6.95 15.61
C SER A 82 7.63 -7.22 16.06
N ASP A 83 7.43 -8.01 17.12
CA ASP A 83 6.11 -8.31 17.70
C ASP A 83 5.04 -8.72 16.67
N ASN A 84 5.42 -9.55 15.69
CA ASN A 84 4.54 -9.99 14.59
C ASN A 84 4.02 -8.83 13.71
N GLN A 85 4.81 -7.76 13.58
CA GLN A 85 4.59 -6.63 12.69
C GLN A 85 5.83 -6.38 11.83
N VAL A 86 5.62 -5.88 10.61
CA VAL A 86 6.74 -5.38 9.77
C VAL A 86 6.89 -3.89 10.02
N ILE A 87 8.01 -3.49 10.61
CA ILE A 87 8.35 -2.09 10.84
C ILE A 87 9.23 -1.60 9.69
N LEU A 88 8.73 -0.59 8.99
CA LEU A 88 9.45 0.14 7.94
C LEU A 88 10.32 1.21 8.60
N SER A 89 11.56 1.33 8.16
CA SER A 89 12.47 2.41 8.56
C SER A 89 13.51 2.66 7.48
N ALA A 90 14.10 3.85 7.46
CA ALA A 90 15.26 4.08 6.61
C ALA A 90 16.50 3.37 7.19
N PRO A 91 17.44 2.94 6.33
CA PRO A 91 18.75 2.48 6.78
C PRO A 91 19.44 3.54 7.65
N GLN A 92 20.10 3.12 8.73
CA GLN A 92 20.75 4.05 9.68
C GLN A 92 22.00 4.72 9.10
N GLU A 93 22.55 4.22 8.00
CA GLU A 93 23.89 4.54 7.52
C GLU A 93 23.92 5.73 6.55
N PHE A 94 22.94 5.84 5.65
CA PHE A 94 22.95 6.84 4.58
C PHE A 94 21.55 7.03 3.94
N GLY A 95 21.29 8.22 3.38
CA GLY A 95 20.11 8.48 2.54
C GLY A 95 18.81 8.83 3.28
N HIS A 96 18.80 8.84 4.62
CA HIS A 96 17.62 9.22 5.39
C HIS A 96 17.19 10.66 5.09
N GLY A 97 15.95 10.84 4.63
CA GLY A 97 15.39 12.15 4.27
C GLY A 97 15.81 12.68 2.90
N PHE A 98 16.47 11.86 2.07
CA PHE A 98 16.81 12.20 0.69
C PHE A 98 15.91 11.45 -0.29
N ILE A 99 15.56 12.10 -1.41
CA ILE A 99 14.93 11.47 -2.57
C ILE A 99 15.76 11.76 -3.82
N GLU A 100 16.02 10.75 -4.66
CA GLU A 100 16.62 10.97 -5.98
C GLU A 100 15.54 11.34 -7.01
N VAL A 101 15.67 12.50 -7.63
CA VAL A 101 14.82 12.93 -8.75
C VAL A 101 15.64 12.95 -10.03
N ARG A 102 15.25 12.14 -11.01
CA ARG A 102 16.01 12.01 -12.26
C ARG A 102 16.02 13.32 -13.03
N GLY A 103 17.21 13.69 -13.51
CA GLY A 103 17.42 14.95 -14.22
C GLY A 103 17.56 16.18 -13.32
N ILE A 104 17.40 16.02 -11.99
CA ILE A 104 17.62 17.10 -11.01
C ILE A 104 18.75 16.70 -10.05
N GLY A 105 18.68 15.52 -9.43
CA GLY A 105 19.64 15.01 -8.45
C GLY A 105 18.96 14.62 -7.13
N PHE A 106 19.77 14.48 -6.08
CA PHE A 106 19.27 14.19 -4.73
C PHE A 106 18.72 15.46 -4.06
N ILE A 107 17.53 15.34 -3.48
CA ILE A 107 16.82 16.40 -2.77
C ILE A 107 16.83 16.11 -1.28
N ASP A 108 17.34 17.04 -0.47
CA ASP A 108 17.28 16.99 0.99
C ASP A 108 15.91 17.49 1.47
N LEU A 109 15.01 16.58 1.85
CA LEU A 109 13.65 16.96 2.23
C LEU A 109 13.61 17.80 3.50
N ALA A 110 14.51 17.55 4.46
CA ALA A 110 14.58 18.33 5.69
C ALA A 110 14.93 19.80 5.41
N ARG A 111 15.84 20.05 4.46
CA ARG A 111 16.25 21.40 4.08
C ARG A 111 15.22 22.12 3.23
N PHE A 112 14.57 21.42 2.31
CA PHE A 112 13.67 22.02 1.32
C PHE A 112 12.24 22.18 1.85
N TYR A 113 11.77 21.21 2.62
CA TYR A 113 10.38 21.14 3.11
C TYR A 113 10.27 21.19 4.64
N GLY A 114 11.37 20.94 5.36
CA GLY A 114 11.42 20.96 6.83
C GLY A 114 11.42 19.56 7.44
N ASN A 115 11.96 19.43 8.65
CA ASN A 115 12.13 18.14 9.35
C ASN A 115 10.83 17.34 9.56
N HIS A 116 9.67 17.99 9.52
CA HIS A 116 8.38 17.35 9.72
C HIS A 116 7.96 16.42 8.56
N THR A 117 8.64 16.50 7.41
CA THR A 117 8.36 15.64 6.25
C THR A 117 9.03 14.26 6.34
N ILE A 118 9.76 13.99 7.42
CA ILE A 118 10.48 12.73 7.61
C ILE A 118 9.85 11.94 8.77
N CYS A 119 9.64 10.66 8.54
CA CYS A 119 9.15 9.69 9.52
C CYS A 119 10.22 8.63 9.76
N THR A 120 10.67 8.49 11.00
CA THR A 120 11.77 7.57 11.34
C THR A 120 11.36 6.10 11.14
N SER A 121 10.13 5.75 11.51
CA SER A 121 9.64 4.39 11.38
C SER A 121 8.12 4.31 11.39
N LYS A 122 7.55 3.33 10.68
CA LYS A 122 6.11 3.04 10.72
C LYS A 122 5.83 1.57 10.44
N GLU A 123 4.81 1.03 11.11
CA GLU A 123 4.27 -0.28 10.76
C GLU A 123 3.72 -0.29 9.33
N LEU A 124 4.09 -1.31 8.56
CA LEU A 124 3.57 -1.56 7.23
C LEU A 124 2.08 -1.88 7.30
N PHE A 125 1.27 -1.08 6.62
CA PHE A 125 -0.17 -1.26 6.53
C PHE A 125 -0.60 -1.91 5.21
N LEU A 126 -0.04 -1.46 4.09
CA LEU A 126 -0.33 -2.03 2.76
C LEU A 126 0.78 -1.69 1.76
N VAL A 127 0.73 -2.37 0.61
CA VAL A 127 1.61 -2.14 -0.54
C VAL A 127 0.81 -1.65 -1.74
N ILE A 128 1.30 -0.62 -2.42
CA ILE A 128 0.77 -0.14 -3.70
C ILE A 128 1.81 -0.41 -4.79
N GLN A 129 1.44 -1.19 -5.81
CA GLN A 129 2.27 -1.41 -6.99
C GLN A 129 1.81 -0.52 -8.14
N LEU A 130 2.67 0.39 -8.59
CA LEU A 130 2.48 1.11 -9.84
C LEU A 130 2.68 0.14 -11.02
N VAL A 131 1.67 0.02 -11.89
CA VAL A 131 1.68 -0.87 -13.06
C VAL A 131 1.37 -0.12 -14.34
N ASP A 132 1.85 -0.60 -15.49
CA ASP A 132 1.62 0.07 -16.78
C ASP A 132 0.12 0.11 -17.15
N ASN A 133 -0.27 1.15 -17.91
CA ASN A 133 -1.66 1.44 -18.27
C ASN A 133 -2.34 0.31 -19.06
N ASP A 134 -1.58 -0.51 -19.78
CA ASP A 134 -2.10 -1.62 -20.58
C ASP A 134 -2.79 -2.70 -19.71
N MET A 135 -2.50 -2.72 -18.40
CA MET A 135 -3.27 -3.50 -17.43
C MET A 135 -4.72 -3.00 -17.28
N LEU A 136 -5.03 -1.73 -17.55
CA LEU A 136 -6.41 -1.22 -17.50
C LEU A 136 -7.33 -1.88 -18.51
N ASN A 137 -6.82 -2.28 -19.68
CA ASN A 137 -7.63 -2.96 -20.70
C ASN A 137 -8.06 -4.36 -20.25
N ILE A 138 -7.29 -4.99 -19.35
CA ILE A 138 -7.65 -6.26 -18.69
C ILE A 138 -8.65 -6.01 -17.54
N VAL A 139 -8.50 -4.89 -16.82
CA VAL A 139 -9.34 -4.52 -15.67
C VAL A 139 -10.75 -4.08 -16.08
N ASN A 140 -10.87 -3.33 -17.18
CA ASN A 140 -12.12 -2.73 -17.67
C ASN A 140 -13.15 -3.74 -18.17
N GLN A 141 -12.75 -5.00 -18.41
CA GLN A 141 -13.68 -6.01 -18.88
C GLN A 141 -14.43 -6.72 -17.75
N ASP A 142 -14.04 -6.57 -16.47
CA ASP A 142 -14.81 -7.27 -15.42
C ASP A 142 -14.59 -6.90 -13.93
N ARG A 143 -13.43 -6.39 -13.47
CA ARG A 143 -13.08 -6.58 -12.04
C ARG A 143 -12.25 -5.45 -11.43
N LEU A 144 -12.91 -4.46 -10.84
CA LEU A 144 -12.30 -3.58 -9.82
C LEU A 144 -11.55 -4.39 -8.75
N TYR A 145 -12.06 -5.60 -8.44
CA TYR A 145 -11.49 -6.58 -7.50
C TYR A 145 -10.17 -7.23 -7.95
N GLN A 146 -9.81 -7.25 -9.25
CA GLN A 146 -8.54 -7.83 -9.71
C GLN A 146 -7.31 -6.98 -9.36
N LEU A 147 -7.53 -5.71 -9.01
CA LEU A 147 -6.48 -4.78 -8.62
C LEU A 147 -6.10 -4.89 -7.13
N ILE A 148 -6.76 -5.76 -6.36
CA ILE A 148 -6.46 -5.96 -4.95
C ILE A 148 -6.14 -7.43 -4.70
N GLY A 149 -5.02 -7.70 -4.02
CA GLY A 149 -4.58 -9.03 -3.65
C GLY A 149 -3.78 -9.01 -2.35
N GLU A 150 -2.95 -10.02 -2.14
CA GLU A 150 -2.04 -10.11 -0.99
C GLU A 150 -0.58 -10.15 -1.46
N ILE A 151 0.30 -9.55 -0.67
CA ILE A 151 1.74 -9.73 -0.79
C ILE A 151 2.29 -10.22 0.55
N GLU A 152 3.21 -11.17 0.50
CA GLU A 152 3.88 -11.66 1.70
C GLU A 152 5.25 -11.02 1.85
N ILE A 153 5.48 -10.38 3.00
CA ILE A 153 6.70 -9.69 3.38
C ILE A 153 7.10 -10.20 4.75
N LEU A 154 8.32 -10.75 4.87
CA LEU A 154 8.85 -11.32 6.12
C LEU A 154 7.89 -12.35 6.77
N GLY A 155 7.20 -13.15 5.94
CA GLY A 155 6.23 -14.16 6.39
C GLY A 155 4.85 -13.62 6.78
N LEU A 156 4.64 -12.30 6.73
CA LEU A 156 3.36 -11.66 7.02
C LEU A 156 2.67 -11.19 5.74
N LYS A 157 1.35 -11.34 5.68
CA LYS A 157 0.54 -10.97 4.52
C LYS A 157 -0.01 -9.55 4.65
N PHE A 158 0.07 -8.80 3.57
CA PHE A 158 -0.40 -7.42 3.49
C PHE A 158 -1.31 -7.21 2.29
N PRO A 159 -2.32 -6.31 2.41
CA PRO A 159 -3.09 -5.87 1.25
C PRO A 159 -2.17 -5.29 0.17
N HIS A 160 -2.39 -5.73 -1.07
CA HIS A 160 -1.59 -5.34 -2.21
C HIS A 160 -2.49 -4.75 -3.31
N TYR A 161 -2.36 -3.44 -3.52
CA TYR A 161 -3.12 -2.69 -4.50
C TYR A 161 -2.28 -2.44 -5.74
N LYS A 162 -2.81 -2.75 -6.93
CA LYS A 162 -2.20 -2.38 -8.20
C LYS A 162 -2.82 -1.08 -8.69
N LEU A 163 -2.01 -0.04 -8.87
CA LEU A 163 -2.42 1.27 -9.34
C LEU A 163 -1.86 1.51 -10.75
N PRO A 164 -2.70 1.46 -11.80
CA PRO A 164 -2.21 1.68 -13.15
C PRO A 164 -1.79 3.13 -13.39
N ILE A 165 -0.58 3.33 -13.89
CA ILE A 165 -0.07 4.63 -14.32
C ILE A 165 -0.59 4.94 -15.72
N GLY A 166 -1.15 6.14 -15.91
CA GLY A 166 -1.73 6.56 -17.18
C GLY A 166 -1.75 8.07 -17.29
N ALA A 167 -1.68 8.59 -18.51
CA ALA A 167 -1.81 10.01 -18.78
C ALA A 167 -3.12 10.54 -18.17
N ASN A 168 -3.07 11.73 -17.56
CA ASN A 168 -4.20 12.41 -16.90
C ASN A 168 -4.72 11.79 -15.60
N ARG A 169 -4.03 10.82 -15.00
CA ARG A 169 -4.36 10.35 -13.65
C ARG A 169 -3.61 11.15 -12.60
N ASN A 170 -4.34 11.70 -11.62
CA ASN A 170 -3.72 12.29 -10.43
C ASN A 170 -3.35 11.15 -9.45
N LEU A 171 -2.13 10.65 -9.54
CA LEU A 171 -1.66 9.52 -8.74
C LEU A 171 -1.68 9.80 -7.22
N PRO A 172 -1.25 10.97 -6.72
CA PRO A 172 -1.32 11.26 -5.28
C PRO A 172 -2.73 11.12 -4.71
N VAL A 173 -3.74 11.67 -5.40
CA VAL A 173 -5.14 11.54 -4.99
C VAL A 173 -5.58 10.08 -4.96
N LEU A 174 -5.16 9.28 -5.94
CA LEU A 174 -5.52 7.87 -6.02
C LEU A 174 -4.84 7.03 -4.94
N VAL A 175 -3.59 7.33 -4.62
CA VAL A 175 -2.87 6.72 -3.49
C VAL A 175 -3.59 7.03 -2.18
N GLU A 176 -3.89 8.30 -1.91
CA GLU A 176 -4.64 8.70 -0.71
C GLU A 176 -6.00 8.01 -0.62
N LEU A 177 -6.70 7.90 -1.75
CA LEU A 177 -7.98 7.22 -1.82
C LEU A 177 -7.84 5.73 -1.49
N ILE A 178 -6.85 5.03 -2.05
CA ILE A 178 -6.57 3.62 -1.73
C ILE A 178 -6.33 3.44 -0.23
N VAL A 179 -5.54 4.32 0.40
CA VAL A 179 -5.27 4.25 1.84
C VAL A 179 -6.54 4.46 2.65
N LYS A 180 -7.38 5.44 2.30
CA LYS A 180 -8.68 5.67 2.95
C LYS A 180 -9.62 4.46 2.80
N TYR A 181 -9.70 3.87 1.61
CA TYR A 181 -10.46 2.65 1.37
C TYR A 181 -9.99 1.50 2.26
N ALA A 182 -8.68 1.29 2.36
CA ALA A 182 -8.13 0.24 3.22
C ALA A 182 -8.45 0.50 4.70
N ILE A 183 -8.37 1.75 5.17
CA ILE A 183 -8.75 2.13 6.54
C ILE A 183 -10.23 1.81 6.81
N GLU A 184 -11.15 2.24 5.94
CA GLU A 184 -12.59 1.95 6.12
C GLU A 184 -12.89 0.46 6.09
N ARG A 185 -12.17 -0.32 5.28
CA ARG A 185 -12.30 -1.79 5.27
C ARG A 185 -11.90 -2.43 6.59
N THR A 186 -10.88 -1.92 7.28
CA THR A 186 -10.56 -2.38 8.64
C THR A 186 -11.67 -2.08 9.66
N ARG A 187 -12.56 -1.14 9.33
CA ARG A 187 -13.75 -0.78 10.12
C ARG A 187 -15.00 -1.55 9.67
N GLY A 188 -14.86 -2.48 8.72
CA GLY A 188 -15.96 -3.29 8.19
C GLY A 188 -16.79 -2.61 7.10
N TYR A 189 -16.33 -1.48 6.53
CA TYR A 189 -17.05 -0.77 5.46
C TYR A 189 -16.34 -0.89 4.10
N ASP A 190 -17.09 -1.33 3.10
CA ASP A 190 -16.68 -1.31 1.68
C ASP A 190 -17.73 -0.53 0.86
N SER A 191 -17.35 0.65 0.37
CA SER A 191 -18.27 1.53 -0.37
C SER A 191 -18.71 0.96 -1.72
N HIS A 192 -17.90 0.12 -2.37
CA HIS A 192 -18.29 -0.53 -3.61
C HIS A 192 -19.39 -1.55 -3.33
N GLN A 193 -19.21 -2.41 -2.32
CA GLN A 193 -20.25 -3.36 -1.93
C GLN A 193 -21.53 -2.65 -1.48
N ALA A 194 -21.41 -1.60 -0.68
CA ALA A 194 -22.56 -0.81 -0.23
C ALA A 194 -23.37 -0.22 -1.40
N PHE A 195 -22.69 0.24 -2.46
CA PHE A 195 -23.36 0.75 -3.66
C PHE A 195 -24.07 -0.37 -4.44
N ILE A 196 -23.42 -1.52 -4.63
CA ILE A 196 -24.03 -2.68 -5.31
C ILE A 196 -25.27 -3.17 -4.58
N ASP A 197 -25.22 -3.22 -3.24
CA ASP A 197 -26.37 -3.60 -2.42
C ASP A 197 -27.54 -2.61 -2.57
N GLN A 198 -27.26 -1.29 -2.58
CA GLN A 198 -28.28 -0.26 -2.83
C GLN A 198 -28.91 -0.39 -4.23
N GLN A 199 -28.09 -0.60 -5.27
CA GLN A 199 -28.57 -0.77 -6.63
C GLN A 199 -29.46 -2.02 -6.78
N SER A 200 -29.05 -3.13 -6.15
CA SER A 200 -29.81 -4.39 -6.17
C SER A 200 -31.19 -4.23 -5.50
N ASN A 201 -31.23 -3.54 -4.36
CA ASN A 201 -32.47 -3.26 -3.64
C ASN A 201 -33.41 -2.35 -4.46
N PHE A 202 -32.86 -1.35 -5.15
CA PHE A 202 -33.65 -0.47 -6.02
C PHE A 202 -34.27 -1.22 -7.21
N MET A 203 -33.52 -2.13 -7.85
CA MET A 203 -34.03 -2.95 -8.94
C MET A 203 -35.17 -3.89 -8.51
N GLN A 204 -35.10 -4.43 -7.29
CA GLN A 204 -36.15 -5.30 -6.75
C GLN A 204 -37.46 -4.54 -6.46
N GLN A 205 -37.37 -3.29 -5.98
CA GLN A 205 -38.55 -2.46 -5.67
C GLN A 205 -39.23 -1.85 -6.90
N GLY A 206 -38.50 -1.61 -8.00
CA GLY A 206 -39.07 -1.10 -9.26
C GLY A 206 -39.70 -2.18 -10.16
N SER A 207 -39.74 -3.43 -9.70
CA SER A 207 -40.31 -4.58 -10.41
C SER A 207 -41.73 -4.97 -9.95
N GLU A 208 -42.29 -4.24 -8.98
CA GLU A 208 -43.68 -4.32 -8.50
C GLU A 208 -44.52 -3.15 -9.04
#